data_AF-A0A812VCK9-F1
#
_entry.id   AF-A0A812VCK9-F1
#
_cell.length_a   1.000
_cell.length_b   1.000
_cell.length_c   1.000
_cell.angle_alpha   90.00
_cell.angle_beta   90.00
_cell.angle_gamma   90.00
#
_symmetry.space_group_name_H-M   'P 1'
#
loop_
_entity.id
_entity.type
_entity.pdbx_description
1 polymer ?
#
loop_
_entity_poly.entity_id
_entity_poly.type
_entity_poly.pdbx_seq_one_letter_code
_entity_poly.pdbx_strand_id
1 'polypeptide(L)'
;MSHLGRAFLAPGTLSTPAGASIQVPCGRTDRTGRTAGQSSGAFHSAMAGAVAASALVALQKLGLRSSSGVQRRAFSAAKSLRHQPLKQRASLTGRMAATVLAPPGELLGVAPDEKYNVPAGVREKLGKDLLLNPKHPLGILWRTVQDYFEEQDPNCKFFDTEKPVVNTVDCFDKLRVPPEHPSRSPSDTYYVNKDYVLRTHTSAHQCQFLSQYPKITSFLCAGDVYRRDEIDASHYPAFHQCEGVRLFDAEKVSREEVLEDLKKTLEGLAAHLFQLKTGEDTMRWLDEYFPFTEPSLELEIFYQDDWMEVLGCGVIHHDVLRNAGLDPAKVHGWAFGLGLERLAMVLFGIPDIRLFWSEDPRFSEQFAPESFAEKTRFKPFSKYPPVLKDISMWIPESFADNDLFEMIRDEGGDQVEKVDLMDDFTHPKTGKRSKMFRVTWRDMSRTLTNEEVNAKHETVLERLVKELEVELR
;
A
#
# COMPACT_ATOMS: atom_id res chain seq x y z
N MET A 1 5.54 -23.72 -9.26
CA MET A 1 4.30 -23.41 -8.54
C MET A 1 4.46 -22.04 -7.90
N SER A 2 5.08 -21.06 -8.57
CA SER A 2 4.70 -20.25 -9.76
C SER A 2 3.85 -19.04 -9.36
N HIS A 3 4.63 -18.08 -8.82
CA HIS A 3 4.49 -16.64 -8.75
C HIS A 3 3.35 -16.00 -9.57
N LEU A 4 2.31 -15.60 -8.87
CA LEU A 4 1.52 -14.44 -9.21
C LEU A 4 1.38 -13.64 -7.91
N GLY A 5 1.90 -12.43 -7.94
CA GLY A 5 2.15 -11.63 -6.73
C GLY A 5 3.64 -11.51 -6.34
N ARG A 6 4.57 -11.90 -7.21
CA ARG A 6 6.00 -11.53 -7.10
C ARG A 6 6.55 -10.84 -8.35
N ALA A 7 5.68 -10.18 -9.13
CA ALA A 7 6.09 -9.06 -9.97
C ALA A 7 6.30 -7.82 -9.09
N PHE A 8 7.22 -7.93 -8.13
CA PHE A 8 7.58 -6.86 -7.18
C PHE A 8 9.08 -6.99 -6.89
N LEU A 9 9.81 -6.00 -7.43
CA LEU A 9 11.23 -6.02 -7.74
C LEU A 9 12.10 -5.76 -6.50
N ALA A 10 13.16 -6.55 -6.38
CA ALA A 10 14.20 -6.38 -5.38
C ALA A 10 14.97 -5.06 -5.58
N PRO A 11 15.37 -4.34 -4.52
CA PRO A 11 16.36 -3.28 -4.65
C PRO A 11 17.76 -3.89 -4.84
N GLY A 12 18.43 -3.53 -5.92
CA GLY A 12 19.83 -3.87 -6.17
C GLY A 12 20.71 -3.43 -4.99
N THR A 13 21.33 -4.39 -4.32
CA THR A 13 22.32 -4.13 -3.27
C THR A 13 23.62 -3.62 -3.88
N LEU A 14 24.01 -2.40 -3.50
CA LEU A 14 25.36 -1.87 -3.71
C LEU A 14 26.40 -2.77 -3.02
N SER A 15 27.16 -3.53 -3.80
CA SER A 15 28.34 -4.25 -3.34
C SER A 15 29.54 -3.30 -3.25
N THR A 16 29.99 -2.96 -2.04
CA THR A 16 31.34 -2.40 -1.81
C THR A 16 32.29 -3.49 -1.32
N PRO A 17 33.55 -3.52 -1.80
CA PRO A 17 34.48 -4.60 -1.50
C PRO A 17 35.08 -4.50 -0.09
N ALA A 18 35.37 -5.68 0.47
CA ALA A 18 35.97 -5.91 1.77
C ALA A 18 37.43 -5.43 1.88
N GLY A 19 37.81 -5.01 3.09
CA GLY A 19 39.21 -5.03 3.53
C GLY A 19 39.59 -3.96 4.54
N ALA A 20 39.61 -4.31 5.83
CA ALA A 20 40.72 -4.03 6.78
C ALA A 20 40.27 -4.29 8.22
N SER A 21 40.75 -5.42 8.75
CA SER A 21 40.74 -5.78 10.17
C SER A 21 41.67 -4.87 10.97
N ILE A 22 41.18 -4.29 12.07
CA ILE A 22 42.02 -3.74 13.14
C ILE A 22 41.55 -4.32 14.48
N GLN A 23 42.39 -5.17 15.05
CA GLN A 23 42.33 -5.66 16.43
C GLN A 23 42.98 -4.64 17.38
N VAL A 24 42.33 -4.30 18.49
CA VAL A 24 42.97 -3.87 19.75
C VAL A 24 42.02 -4.16 20.93
N PRO A 25 42.49 -4.30 22.19
CA PRO A 25 42.31 -5.54 22.94
C PRO A 25 41.45 -5.41 24.20
N CYS A 26 41.08 -6.58 24.71
CA CYS A 26 40.42 -6.88 25.97
C CYS A 26 41.17 -6.32 27.20
N GLY A 27 40.43 -5.63 28.09
CA GLY A 27 40.85 -5.30 29.46
C GLY A 27 39.85 -5.86 30.48
N ARG A 28 40.33 -6.76 31.35
CA ARG A 28 39.66 -7.25 32.56
C ARG A 28 39.69 -6.18 33.66
N THR A 29 38.66 -6.12 34.52
CA THR A 29 38.76 -6.40 35.97
C THR A 29 37.41 -6.42 36.71
N ASP A 30 37.31 -7.47 37.53
CA ASP A 30 36.53 -7.82 38.73
C ASP A 30 35.36 -7.00 39.34
N ARG A 31 34.33 -7.82 39.67
CA ARG A 31 33.57 -7.99 40.94
C ARG A 31 33.47 -6.81 41.93
N THR A 32 32.23 -6.51 42.31
CA THR A 32 31.69 -6.66 43.69
C THR A 32 30.18 -6.43 43.70
N GLY A 33 29.43 -7.30 44.38
CA GLY A 33 27.98 -7.17 44.54
C GLY A 33 27.57 -6.34 45.75
N ARG A 34 26.32 -5.85 45.74
CA ARG A 34 25.46 -5.71 46.93
C ARG A 34 24.01 -5.41 46.52
N THR A 35 23.11 -6.05 47.25
CA THR A 35 21.65 -5.99 47.21
C THR A 35 21.08 -4.89 48.12
N ALA A 36 20.00 -4.24 47.69
CA ALA A 36 18.91 -3.59 48.46
C ALA A 36 17.94 -2.98 47.42
N GLY A 37 16.61 -3.10 47.43
CA GLY A 37 15.68 -3.18 48.55
C GLY A 37 14.90 -1.86 48.67
N GLN A 38 13.65 -1.84 48.17
CA GLN A 38 12.55 -0.88 48.44
C GLN A 38 12.53 0.52 47.77
N SER A 39 11.52 0.77 46.93
CA SER A 39 10.82 2.08 46.82
C SER A 39 9.50 2.00 46.00
N SER A 40 8.53 1.18 46.41
CA SER A 40 7.15 1.28 45.92
C SER A 40 6.39 2.36 46.73
N GLY A 41 6.38 3.61 46.25
CA GLY A 41 5.67 4.69 46.96
C GLY A 41 5.42 6.00 46.19
N ALA A 42 6.06 6.24 45.05
CA ALA A 42 5.96 7.54 44.35
C ALA A 42 5.05 7.54 43.11
N PHE A 43 4.51 6.39 42.69
CA PHE A 43 3.77 6.27 41.41
C PHE A 43 2.29 6.64 41.44
N HIS A 44 1.68 6.85 42.62
CA HIS A 44 0.22 6.99 42.74
C HIS A 44 -0.29 8.44 42.92
N SER A 45 0.58 9.45 42.90
CA SER A 45 0.17 10.86 43.02
C SER A 45 0.14 11.62 41.68
N ALA A 46 0.86 11.14 40.64
CA ALA A 46 0.95 11.83 39.35
C ALA A 46 -0.25 11.57 38.39
N MET A 47 -0.96 10.46 38.57
CA MET A 47 -2.09 10.05 37.70
C MET A 47 -3.38 10.87 37.90
N ALA A 48 -3.55 11.55 39.04
CA ALA A 48 -4.76 12.34 39.31
C ALA A 48 -4.75 13.73 38.66
N GLY A 49 -3.57 14.28 38.34
CA GLY A 49 -3.43 15.60 37.71
C GLY A 49 -3.66 15.59 36.20
N ALA A 50 -3.29 14.50 35.51
CA ALA A 50 -3.36 14.41 34.06
C ALA A 50 -4.80 14.29 33.52
N VAL A 51 -5.70 13.60 34.24
CA VAL A 51 -7.10 13.39 33.81
C VAL A 51 -7.92 14.70 33.88
N ALA A 52 -7.59 15.60 34.80
CA ALA A 52 -8.26 16.90 34.91
C ALA A 52 -7.83 17.90 33.82
N ALA A 53 -6.58 17.81 33.34
CA ALA A 53 -6.05 18.68 32.31
C ALA A 53 -6.65 18.36 30.92
N SER A 54 -6.81 17.08 30.57
CA SER A 54 -7.37 16.67 29.27
C SER A 54 -8.86 17.02 29.12
N ALA A 55 -9.63 17.00 30.22
CA ALA A 55 -11.03 17.40 30.21
C ALA A 55 -11.22 18.91 29.99
N LEU A 56 -10.28 19.75 30.48
CA LEU A 56 -10.34 21.20 30.31
C LEU A 56 -10.00 21.64 28.87
N VAL A 57 -9.04 20.95 28.25
CA VAL A 57 -8.62 21.20 26.85
C VAL A 57 -9.72 20.79 25.86
N ALA A 58 -10.45 19.70 26.13
CA ALA A 58 -11.59 19.28 25.32
C ALA A 58 -12.76 20.28 25.37
N LEU A 59 -12.99 20.94 26.52
CA LEU A 59 -14.05 21.93 26.68
C LEU A 59 -13.73 23.29 26.02
N GLN A 60 -12.46 23.69 25.95
CA GLN A 60 -12.04 24.91 25.25
C GLN A 60 -12.12 24.79 23.72
N LYS A 61 -11.93 23.59 23.16
CA LYS A 61 -12.09 23.33 21.71
C LYS A 61 -13.54 23.35 21.23
N LEU A 62 -14.53 23.28 22.14
CA LEU A 62 -15.97 23.26 21.81
C LEU A 62 -16.68 24.61 21.99
N GLY A 63 -15.95 25.71 22.29
CA GLY A 63 -16.51 27.06 22.29
C GLY A 63 -17.56 27.38 23.36
N LEU A 64 -17.81 26.48 24.32
CA LEU A 64 -18.84 26.66 25.35
C LEU A 64 -18.26 27.30 26.61
N ARG A 65 -18.61 28.58 26.87
CA ARG A 65 -18.38 29.21 28.17
C ARG A 65 -19.32 28.60 29.21
N SER A 66 -18.81 27.81 30.16
CA SER A 66 -19.65 27.24 31.23
C SER A 66 -19.43 27.93 32.59
N SER A 67 -20.54 28.13 33.30
CA SER A 67 -20.65 28.82 34.58
C SER A 67 -20.26 27.93 35.77
N SER A 68 -19.93 28.58 36.90
CA SER A 68 -19.36 28.04 38.14
C SER A 68 -20.14 26.91 38.86
N GLY A 69 -21.29 26.48 38.33
CA GLY A 69 -22.12 25.41 38.89
C GLY A 69 -21.71 23.98 38.48
N VAL A 70 -21.12 23.80 37.29
CA VAL A 70 -20.80 22.45 36.76
C VAL A 70 -19.59 21.82 37.46
N GLN A 71 -18.60 22.64 37.84
CA GLN A 71 -17.42 22.19 38.59
C GLN A 71 -17.76 21.63 39.99
N ARG A 72 -18.80 22.17 40.67
CA ARG A 72 -19.20 21.70 42.01
C ARG A 72 -19.92 20.33 41.97
N ARG A 73 -20.63 20.00 40.89
CA ARG A 73 -21.28 18.69 40.73
C ARG A 73 -20.30 17.58 40.36
N ALA A 74 -19.28 17.86 39.55
CA ALA A 74 -18.25 16.88 39.19
C ALA A 74 -17.39 16.43 40.39
N PHE A 75 -17.06 17.35 41.31
CA PHE A 75 -16.30 17.02 42.53
C PHE A 75 -17.10 16.21 43.56
N SER A 76 -18.43 16.38 43.62
CA SER A 76 -19.30 15.61 44.52
C SER A 76 -19.44 14.14 44.09
N ALA A 77 -19.46 13.86 42.78
CA ALA A 77 -19.55 12.50 42.25
C ALA A 77 -18.25 11.69 42.49
N ALA A 78 -17.09 12.35 42.43
CA ALA A 78 -15.79 11.72 42.68
C ALA A 78 -15.59 11.29 44.15
N LYS A 79 -16.32 11.89 45.11
CA LYS A 79 -16.20 11.57 46.53
C LYS A 79 -16.99 10.33 46.95
N SER A 80 -17.99 9.93 46.16
CA SER A 80 -18.86 8.77 46.46
C SER A 80 -18.29 7.41 46.00
N LEU A 81 -17.15 7.38 45.31
CA LEU A 81 -16.56 6.17 44.72
C LEU A 81 -15.42 5.54 45.55
N ARG A 82 -15.17 6.02 46.77
CA ARG A 82 -14.07 5.53 47.62
C ARG A 82 -14.41 4.30 48.49
N HIS A 83 -15.65 3.83 48.51
CA HIS A 83 -16.03 2.67 49.33
C HIS A 83 -16.98 1.72 48.60
N GLN A 84 -16.48 0.92 47.65
CA GLN A 84 -17.17 -0.30 47.20
C GLN A 84 -16.18 -1.46 46.91
N PRO A 85 -16.58 -2.73 47.13
CA PRO A 85 -15.66 -3.86 47.18
C PRO A 85 -15.24 -4.39 45.79
N LEU A 86 -14.05 -5.01 45.74
CA LEU A 86 -13.26 -5.44 44.58
C LEU A 86 -13.92 -6.39 43.56
N LYS A 87 -15.17 -6.83 43.72
CA LYS A 87 -15.83 -7.79 42.80
C LYS A 87 -16.61 -7.17 41.64
N GLN A 88 -16.84 -5.85 41.61
CA GLN A 88 -17.52 -5.18 40.48
C GLN A 88 -16.57 -4.60 39.41
N ARG A 89 -15.25 -4.59 39.66
CA ARG A 89 -14.24 -4.17 38.65
C ARG A 89 -14.09 -5.15 37.49
N ALA A 90 -14.51 -6.41 37.64
CA ALA A 90 -14.43 -7.43 36.61
C ALA A 90 -15.55 -7.34 35.54
N SER A 91 -16.57 -6.48 35.72
CA SER A 91 -17.65 -6.31 34.73
C SER A 91 -17.46 -5.09 33.80
N LEU A 92 -16.46 -4.26 34.06
CA LEU A 92 -16.14 -3.06 33.28
C LEU A 92 -14.91 -3.24 32.37
N THR A 93 -14.07 -4.24 32.62
CA THR A 93 -12.98 -4.63 31.71
C THR A 93 -13.49 -5.42 30.50
N GLY A 94 -14.64 -6.09 30.62
CA GLY A 94 -15.30 -6.79 29.50
C GLY A 94 -16.06 -5.89 28.52
N ARG A 95 -16.18 -4.58 28.78
CA ARG A 95 -16.84 -3.60 27.89
C ARG A 95 -15.88 -2.64 27.18
N MET A 96 -14.56 -2.76 27.40
CA MET A 96 -13.54 -2.06 26.59
C MET A 96 -12.70 -3.01 25.73
N ALA A 97 -12.94 -4.33 25.85
CA ALA A 97 -12.30 -5.36 25.02
C ALA A 97 -13.05 -5.65 23.70
N ALA A 98 -14.14 -4.93 23.42
CA ALA A 98 -14.95 -5.06 22.21
C ALA A 98 -15.23 -3.70 21.54
N THR A 99 -14.25 -2.79 21.58
CA THR A 99 -14.11 -1.80 20.51
C THR A 99 -13.18 -2.40 19.46
N VAL A 100 -13.54 -3.57 18.92
CA VAL A 100 -13.36 -3.75 17.48
C VAL A 100 -14.17 -2.60 16.92
N LEU A 101 -13.53 -1.62 16.27
CA LEU A 101 -14.22 -0.52 15.60
C LEU A 101 -15.45 -1.14 14.93
N ALA A 102 -16.66 -0.82 15.40
CA ALA A 102 -17.86 -1.18 14.67
C ALA A 102 -17.57 -0.74 13.24
N PRO A 103 -17.67 -1.65 12.26
CA PRO A 103 -17.16 -1.32 10.95
C PRO A 103 -17.91 -0.06 10.52
N PRO A 104 -17.21 0.90 9.89
CA PRO A 104 -17.84 2.15 9.50
C PRO A 104 -19.13 1.86 8.73
N GLY A 105 -20.08 2.80 8.71
CA GLY A 105 -21.24 2.67 7.82
C GLY A 105 -20.80 2.33 6.38
N GLU A 106 -21.75 1.93 5.54
CA GLU A 106 -21.48 1.40 4.19
C GLU A 106 -20.30 2.09 3.47
N LEU A 107 -19.32 1.28 3.04
CA LEU A 107 -18.18 1.77 2.26
C LEU A 107 -18.58 1.81 0.78
N LEU A 108 -18.80 3.01 0.25
CA LEU A 108 -19.26 3.25 -1.12
C LEU A 108 -20.55 2.47 -1.48
N GLY A 109 -21.45 2.30 -0.51
CA GLY A 109 -22.74 1.60 -0.67
C GLY A 109 -22.68 0.09 -0.42
N VAL A 110 -21.57 -0.42 0.13
CA VAL A 110 -21.41 -1.83 0.49
C VAL A 110 -21.27 -1.97 2.00
N ALA A 111 -22.12 -2.80 2.60
CA ALA A 111 -22.11 -3.06 4.04
C ALA A 111 -20.95 -4.01 4.43
N PRO A 112 -20.26 -3.73 5.55
CA PRO A 112 -19.18 -4.56 6.06
C PRO A 112 -19.69 -5.83 6.76
N ASP A 113 -18.83 -6.86 6.86
CA ASP A 113 -19.06 -8.09 7.64
C ASP A 113 -17.81 -8.50 8.45
N GLU A 114 -17.75 -9.73 8.95
CA GLU A 114 -16.61 -10.26 9.71
C GLU A 114 -15.28 -10.33 8.94
N LYS A 115 -15.29 -10.19 7.61
CA LYS A 115 -14.11 -10.15 6.74
C LYS A 115 -13.58 -8.75 6.53
N TYR A 116 -14.28 -7.71 6.99
CA TYR A 116 -13.85 -6.33 6.82
C TYR A 116 -12.45 -6.10 7.43
N ASN A 117 -11.50 -5.62 6.62
CA ASN A 117 -10.13 -5.32 7.07
C ASN A 117 -9.59 -3.99 6.54
N VAL A 118 -10.44 -3.05 6.11
CA VAL A 118 -10.02 -1.76 5.54
C VAL A 118 -9.75 -0.71 6.64
N PRO A 119 -8.51 -0.27 6.86
CA PRO A 119 -8.18 0.67 7.94
C PRO A 119 -8.59 2.11 7.60
N ALA A 120 -8.55 2.99 8.60
CA ALA A 120 -8.94 4.39 8.42
C ALA A 120 -8.03 5.12 7.41
N GLY A 121 -6.71 4.92 7.50
CA GLY A 121 -5.75 5.56 6.60
C GLY A 121 -5.97 5.21 5.13
N VAL A 122 -6.38 3.98 4.82
CA VAL A 122 -6.72 3.54 3.45
C VAL A 122 -8.04 4.19 2.99
N ARG A 123 -9.05 4.25 3.86
CA ARG A 123 -10.33 4.91 3.53
C ARG A 123 -10.16 6.39 3.21
N GLU A 124 -9.21 7.08 3.84
CA GLU A 124 -8.90 8.49 3.56
C GLU A 124 -8.30 8.73 2.16
N LYS A 125 -7.80 7.68 1.50
CA LYS A 125 -7.26 7.75 0.13
C LYS A 125 -8.33 7.59 -0.96
N LEU A 126 -9.49 7.02 -0.62
CA LEU A 126 -10.62 6.86 -1.54
C LEU A 126 -11.16 8.22 -2.00
N GLY A 127 -11.43 8.36 -3.30
CA GLY A 127 -12.04 9.55 -3.88
C GLY A 127 -11.12 10.77 -3.93
N LYS A 128 -9.80 10.58 -3.82
CA LYS A 128 -8.80 11.64 -4.03
C LYS A 128 -8.59 11.97 -5.51
N ASP A 129 -8.98 11.06 -6.41
CA ASP A 129 -9.01 11.21 -7.87
C ASP A 129 -7.75 11.87 -8.46
N LEU A 130 -6.57 11.40 -8.02
CA LEU A 130 -5.28 12.01 -8.38
C LEU A 130 -5.01 12.04 -9.88
N LEU A 131 -5.60 11.12 -10.64
CA LEU A 131 -5.51 11.06 -12.10
C LEU A 131 -6.27 12.21 -12.80
N LEU A 132 -7.32 12.74 -12.17
CA LEU A 132 -8.13 13.83 -12.74
C LEU A 132 -7.51 15.21 -12.53
N ASN A 133 -6.46 15.31 -11.70
CA ASN A 133 -5.75 16.56 -11.49
C ASN A 133 -4.68 16.75 -12.59
N PRO A 134 -4.84 17.72 -13.51
CA PRO A 134 -3.92 17.90 -14.64
C PRO A 134 -2.54 18.44 -14.24
N LYS A 135 -2.37 18.87 -12.98
CA LYS A 135 -1.07 19.28 -12.42
C LYS A 135 -0.40 18.18 -11.61
N HIS A 136 -1.14 17.11 -11.29
CA HIS A 136 -0.57 16.01 -10.54
C HIS A 136 0.28 15.14 -11.48
N PRO A 137 1.48 14.69 -11.09
CA PRO A 137 2.34 13.86 -11.94
C PRO A 137 1.63 12.64 -12.54
N LEU A 138 0.73 12.00 -11.78
CA LEU A 138 -0.07 10.87 -12.27
C LEU A 138 -1.12 11.30 -13.29
N GLY A 139 -1.76 12.46 -13.12
CA GLY A 139 -2.70 13.00 -14.11
C GLY A 139 -2.02 13.46 -15.39
N ILE A 140 -0.82 14.03 -15.28
CA ILE A 140 0.03 14.37 -16.44
C ILE A 140 0.41 13.11 -17.22
N LEU A 141 0.89 12.09 -16.52
CA LEU A 141 1.24 10.81 -17.15
C LEU A 141 0.02 10.13 -17.77
N TRP A 142 -1.11 10.11 -17.06
CA TRP A 142 -2.37 9.57 -17.57
C TRP A 142 -2.78 10.24 -18.88
N ARG A 143 -2.76 11.58 -18.92
CA ARG A 143 -3.07 12.32 -20.15
C ARG A 143 -2.11 11.98 -21.29
N THR A 144 -0.82 11.84 -21.00
CA THR A 144 0.19 11.47 -22.01
C THR A 144 -0.10 10.08 -22.60
N VAL A 145 -0.51 9.11 -21.78
CA VAL A 145 -0.91 7.78 -22.25
C VAL A 145 -2.19 7.86 -23.09
N GLN A 146 -3.18 8.66 -22.67
CA GLN A 146 -4.40 8.88 -23.45
C GLN A 146 -4.10 9.48 -24.82
N ASP A 147 -3.26 10.52 -24.88
CA ASP A 147 -2.87 11.18 -26.13
C ASP A 147 -2.22 10.18 -27.11
N TYR A 148 -1.32 9.33 -26.61
CA TYR A 148 -0.69 8.28 -27.41
C TYR A 148 -1.72 7.33 -28.03
N PHE A 149 -2.66 6.81 -27.23
CA PHE A 149 -3.67 5.87 -27.73
C PHE A 149 -4.74 6.52 -28.60
N GLU A 150 -5.11 7.78 -28.34
CA GLU A 150 -6.03 8.56 -29.17
C GLU A 150 -5.46 8.81 -30.56
N GLU A 151 -4.14 9.04 -30.67
CA GLU A 151 -3.45 9.18 -31.95
C GLU A 151 -3.44 7.87 -32.76
N GLN A 152 -3.24 6.72 -32.10
CA GLN A 152 -3.21 5.41 -32.77
C GLN A 152 -4.62 4.89 -33.14
N ASP A 153 -5.62 5.12 -32.29
CA ASP A 153 -7.00 4.71 -32.49
C ASP A 153 -7.98 5.78 -31.95
N PRO A 154 -8.53 6.65 -32.82
CA PRO A 154 -9.50 7.67 -32.41
C PRO A 154 -10.81 7.12 -31.81
N ASN A 155 -11.05 5.80 -31.89
CA ASN A 155 -12.21 5.16 -31.29
C ASN A 155 -11.93 4.59 -29.89
N CYS A 156 -10.67 4.60 -29.44
CA CYS A 156 -10.28 4.15 -28.12
C CYS A 156 -11.10 4.87 -27.03
N LYS A 157 -11.63 4.10 -26.09
CA LYS A 157 -12.42 4.64 -24.96
C LYS A 157 -11.56 4.78 -23.72
N PHE A 158 -11.78 5.83 -22.95
CA PHE A 158 -11.07 6.08 -21.71
C PHE A 158 -12.04 5.99 -20.53
N PHE A 159 -11.72 5.14 -19.56
CA PHE A 159 -12.48 4.94 -18.33
C PHE A 159 -11.59 5.22 -17.13
N ASP A 160 -11.94 6.20 -16.32
CA ASP A 160 -11.15 6.62 -15.15
C ASP A 160 -12.00 7.02 -13.94
N THR A 161 -13.29 6.69 -13.96
CA THR A 161 -14.27 7.01 -12.90
C THR A 161 -14.94 5.76 -12.32
N GLU A 162 -14.44 4.57 -12.65
CA GLU A 162 -14.97 3.31 -12.14
C GLU A 162 -14.73 3.20 -10.62
N LYS A 163 -15.72 2.69 -9.89
CA LYS A 163 -15.64 2.58 -8.43
C LYS A 163 -14.59 1.54 -8.01
N PRO A 164 -13.76 1.84 -6.98
CA PRO A 164 -12.74 0.91 -6.52
C PRO A 164 -13.30 -0.28 -5.74
N VAL A 165 -14.53 -0.20 -5.21
CA VAL A 165 -15.19 -1.35 -4.58
C VAL A 165 -15.80 -2.24 -5.66
N VAL A 166 -15.27 -3.46 -5.78
CA VAL A 166 -15.65 -4.46 -6.78
C VAL A 166 -16.01 -5.77 -6.08
N ASN A 167 -16.82 -6.61 -6.73
CA ASN A 167 -17.06 -7.94 -6.19
C ASN A 167 -15.84 -8.85 -6.41
N THR A 168 -15.70 -9.88 -5.57
CA THR A 168 -14.59 -10.84 -5.64
C THR A 168 -14.56 -11.64 -6.94
N VAL A 169 -15.72 -11.84 -7.57
CA VAL A 169 -15.86 -12.54 -8.85
C VAL A 169 -15.18 -11.77 -9.99
N ASP A 170 -15.39 -10.46 -10.05
CA ASP A 170 -14.80 -9.56 -11.04
C ASP A 170 -13.31 -9.37 -10.77
N CYS A 171 -12.92 -9.20 -9.50
CA CYS A 171 -11.52 -9.02 -9.13
C CYS A 171 -10.67 -10.28 -9.33
N PHE A 172 -11.26 -11.49 -9.28
CA PHE A 172 -10.48 -12.72 -9.26
C PHE A 172 -11.01 -13.83 -10.16
N ASP A 173 -12.27 -14.27 -9.99
CA ASP A 173 -12.79 -15.47 -10.63
C ASP A 173 -12.86 -15.34 -12.16
N LYS A 174 -13.39 -14.21 -12.66
CA LYS A 174 -13.48 -13.94 -14.09
C LYS A 174 -12.11 -13.86 -14.77
N LEU A 175 -11.08 -13.55 -13.99
CA LEU A 175 -9.68 -13.47 -14.40
C LEU A 175 -8.91 -14.76 -14.13
N ARG A 176 -9.60 -15.86 -13.77
CA ARG A 176 -9.03 -17.20 -13.54
C ARG A 176 -8.02 -17.27 -12.40
N VAL A 177 -8.08 -16.33 -11.46
CA VAL A 177 -7.27 -16.41 -10.23
C VAL A 177 -7.87 -17.52 -9.36
N PRO A 178 -7.14 -18.59 -8.99
CA PRO A 178 -7.75 -19.70 -8.24
C PRO A 178 -8.11 -19.29 -6.79
N PRO A 179 -9.03 -20.01 -6.11
CA PRO A 179 -9.41 -19.70 -4.72
C PRO A 179 -8.25 -19.72 -3.72
N GLU A 180 -7.29 -20.63 -3.92
CA GLU A 180 -6.11 -20.77 -3.05
C GLU A 180 -4.95 -19.84 -3.42
N HIS A 181 -5.20 -18.89 -4.31
CA HIS A 181 -4.17 -17.98 -4.76
C HIS A 181 -3.78 -16.99 -3.64
N PRO A 182 -2.47 -16.74 -3.40
CA PRO A 182 -2.02 -15.82 -2.35
C PRO A 182 -2.65 -14.43 -2.44
N SER A 183 -2.87 -13.90 -3.64
CA SER A 183 -3.51 -12.58 -3.83
C SER A 183 -4.93 -12.49 -3.27
N ARG A 184 -5.61 -13.60 -3.00
CA ARG A 184 -6.93 -13.60 -2.33
C ARG A 184 -6.80 -13.57 -0.81
N SER A 185 -5.60 -13.72 -0.24
CA SER A 185 -5.38 -13.69 1.20
C SER A 185 -5.83 -12.35 1.78
N PRO A 186 -6.52 -12.32 2.94
CA PRO A 186 -6.77 -11.08 3.67
C PRO A 186 -5.49 -10.35 4.08
N SER A 187 -4.34 -11.02 4.12
CA SER A 187 -3.04 -10.39 4.38
C SER A 187 -2.53 -9.57 3.20
N ASP A 188 -3.05 -9.79 1.98
CA ASP A 188 -2.62 -9.10 0.75
C ASP A 188 -3.72 -8.20 0.15
N THR A 189 -4.99 -8.48 0.48
CA THR A 189 -6.17 -7.79 -0.08
C THR A 189 -7.03 -7.12 0.99
N TYR A 190 -7.53 -5.94 0.66
CA TYR A 190 -8.53 -5.22 1.46
C TYR A 190 -9.95 -5.68 1.13
N TYR A 191 -10.55 -6.44 2.03
CA TYR A 191 -11.94 -6.90 1.99
C TYR A 191 -12.85 -5.89 2.67
N VAL A 192 -13.93 -5.52 1.97
CA VAL A 192 -15.05 -4.76 2.53
C VAL A 192 -16.02 -5.72 3.22
N ASN A 193 -16.28 -6.85 2.58
CA ASN A 193 -16.98 -7.98 3.17
C ASN A 193 -16.54 -9.26 2.42
N LYS A 194 -17.16 -10.43 2.68
CA LYS A 194 -16.80 -11.68 1.99
C LYS A 194 -16.96 -11.66 0.46
N ASP A 195 -17.83 -10.79 -0.07
CA ASP A 195 -18.22 -10.74 -1.49
C ASP A 195 -17.60 -9.53 -2.22
N TYR A 196 -17.04 -8.56 -1.51
CA TYR A 196 -16.53 -7.29 -2.05
C TYR A 196 -15.16 -6.90 -1.49
N VAL A 197 -14.31 -6.41 -2.37
CA VAL A 197 -12.95 -5.93 -2.07
C VAL A 197 -12.74 -4.53 -2.62
N LEU A 198 -11.75 -3.81 -2.09
CA LEU A 198 -11.10 -2.77 -2.87
C LEU A 198 -10.29 -3.46 -3.98
N ARG A 199 -10.50 -3.08 -5.24
CA ARG A 199 -9.85 -3.72 -6.39
C ARG A 199 -8.33 -3.72 -6.22
N THR A 200 -7.71 -4.86 -6.45
CA THR A 200 -6.25 -5.00 -6.38
C THR A 200 -5.58 -4.62 -7.70
N HIS A 201 -6.33 -4.56 -8.79
CA HIS A 201 -5.87 -4.18 -10.13
C HIS A 201 -7.03 -3.68 -10.99
N THR A 202 -6.74 -2.85 -12.01
CA THR A 202 -7.75 -2.34 -12.95
C THR A 202 -8.42 -3.44 -13.78
N SER A 203 -7.76 -4.61 -13.97
CA SER A 203 -8.32 -5.80 -14.63
C SER A 203 -9.61 -6.33 -14.05
N ALA A 204 -9.97 -5.91 -12.83
CA ALA A 204 -11.29 -6.20 -12.26
C ALA A 204 -12.44 -5.67 -13.14
N HIS A 205 -12.21 -4.63 -13.95
CA HIS A 205 -13.21 -4.06 -14.86
C HIS A 205 -13.14 -4.64 -16.29
N GLN A 206 -12.15 -5.50 -16.59
CA GLN A 206 -11.91 -5.98 -17.95
C GLN A 206 -13.15 -6.66 -18.55
N CYS A 207 -13.75 -7.63 -17.84
CA CYS A 207 -14.93 -8.35 -18.33
C CYS A 207 -16.16 -7.44 -18.51
N GLN A 208 -16.33 -6.41 -17.67
CA GLN A 208 -17.40 -5.42 -17.80
C GLN A 208 -17.32 -4.71 -19.15
N PHE A 209 -16.14 -4.25 -19.55
CA PHE A 209 -15.95 -3.54 -20.81
C PHE A 209 -15.92 -4.47 -22.03
N LEU A 210 -15.28 -5.65 -21.91
CA LEU A 210 -15.29 -6.67 -22.97
C LEU A 210 -16.71 -7.07 -23.39
N SER A 211 -17.65 -7.17 -22.43
CA SER A 211 -19.04 -7.53 -22.72
C SER A 211 -19.79 -6.54 -23.62
N GLN A 212 -19.22 -5.35 -23.85
CA GLN A 212 -19.80 -4.31 -24.70
C GLN A 212 -19.36 -4.43 -26.16
N TYR A 213 -18.53 -5.41 -26.52
CA TYR A 213 -18.18 -5.72 -27.90
C TYR A 213 -19.45 -6.01 -28.73
N PRO A 214 -19.57 -5.53 -29.99
CA PRO A 214 -18.56 -4.80 -30.77
C PRO A 214 -18.59 -3.27 -30.62
N LYS A 215 -19.33 -2.71 -29.66
CA LYS A 215 -19.40 -1.24 -29.47
C LYS A 215 -18.11 -0.65 -28.92
N ILE A 216 -17.40 -1.44 -28.11
CA ILE A 216 -16.06 -1.12 -27.60
C ILE A 216 -15.11 -2.19 -28.13
N THR A 217 -14.14 -1.77 -28.94
CA THR A 217 -13.07 -2.63 -29.48
C THR A 217 -11.69 -2.26 -28.95
N SER A 218 -11.54 -1.08 -28.35
CA SER A 218 -10.31 -0.60 -27.76
C SER A 218 -10.65 0.31 -26.59
N PHE A 219 -10.00 0.10 -25.44
CA PHE A 219 -10.18 0.96 -24.28
C PHE A 219 -8.96 0.98 -23.37
N LEU A 220 -8.83 2.08 -22.62
CA LEU A 220 -8.01 2.17 -21.42
C LEU A 220 -8.92 2.32 -20.19
N CYS A 221 -8.59 1.61 -19.11
CA CYS A 221 -9.19 1.74 -17.80
C CYS A 221 -8.12 2.10 -16.77
N ALA A 222 -8.20 3.29 -16.18
CA ALA A 222 -7.27 3.75 -15.16
C ALA A 222 -7.96 4.01 -13.83
N GLY A 223 -7.25 3.89 -12.73
CA GLY A 223 -7.80 4.17 -11.41
C GLY A 223 -6.88 3.75 -10.27
N ASP A 224 -7.25 4.19 -9.08
CA ASP A 224 -6.66 3.77 -7.80
C ASP A 224 -6.96 2.28 -7.53
N VAL A 225 -5.95 1.54 -7.11
CA VAL A 225 -5.98 0.14 -6.74
C VAL A 225 -5.33 -0.02 -5.36
N TYR A 226 -5.71 -1.08 -4.65
CA TYR A 226 -5.42 -1.19 -3.23
C TYR A 226 -4.83 -2.56 -2.90
N ARG A 227 -3.68 -2.56 -2.20
CA ARG A 227 -2.98 -3.79 -1.79
C ARG A 227 -2.35 -3.61 -0.42
N ARG A 228 -2.30 -4.69 0.35
CA ARG A 228 -1.53 -4.76 1.58
C ARG A 228 -0.13 -5.24 1.20
N ASP A 229 0.86 -4.38 1.39
CA ASP A 229 2.23 -4.61 0.91
C ASP A 229 3.27 -4.05 1.89
N GLU A 230 4.54 -4.28 1.58
CA GLU A 230 5.68 -3.73 2.32
C GLU A 230 5.58 -2.20 2.52
N ILE A 231 6.33 -1.69 3.50
CA ILE A 231 6.50 -0.25 3.68
C ILE A 231 7.93 0.10 3.27
N ASP A 232 8.04 0.75 2.11
CA ASP A 232 9.27 1.35 1.61
C ASP A 232 8.95 2.52 0.66
N ALA A 233 9.96 3.03 -0.04
CA ALA A 233 9.82 4.18 -0.93
C ALA A 233 9.04 3.88 -2.24
N SER A 234 8.81 2.61 -2.57
CA SER A 234 8.13 2.14 -3.79
C SER A 234 6.75 1.52 -3.53
N HIS A 235 6.45 1.12 -2.29
CA HIS A 235 5.19 0.45 -1.93
C HIS A 235 4.30 1.36 -1.08
N TYR A 236 3.02 1.43 -1.46
CA TYR A 236 2.00 2.21 -0.79
C TYR A 236 0.64 1.48 -0.90
N PRO A 237 -0.24 1.56 0.11
CA PRO A 237 -1.46 0.73 0.14
C PRO A 237 -2.51 1.13 -0.91
N ALA A 238 -2.35 2.32 -1.50
CA ALA A 238 -3.16 2.84 -2.59
C ALA A 238 -2.22 3.36 -3.69
N PHE A 239 -2.34 2.86 -4.89
CA PHE A 239 -1.56 3.33 -6.04
C PHE A 239 -2.43 3.25 -7.29
N HIS A 240 -1.94 3.66 -8.45
CA HIS A 240 -2.75 3.77 -9.66
C HIS A 240 -2.23 2.85 -10.75
N GLN A 241 -3.17 2.17 -11.40
CA GLN A 241 -2.89 1.41 -12.61
C GLN A 241 -3.65 2.01 -13.78
N CYS A 242 -3.13 1.74 -14.97
CA CYS A 242 -3.88 1.83 -16.20
C CYS A 242 -3.79 0.48 -16.90
N GLU A 243 -4.93 0.00 -17.38
CA GLU A 243 -5.04 -1.17 -18.21
C GLU A 243 -5.46 -0.75 -19.61
N GLY A 244 -4.84 -1.33 -20.62
CA GLY A 244 -5.29 -1.17 -21.99
C GLY A 244 -5.68 -2.50 -22.61
N VAL A 245 -6.74 -2.48 -23.41
CA VAL A 245 -7.28 -3.65 -24.09
C VAL A 245 -7.60 -3.30 -25.53
N ARG A 246 -7.29 -4.21 -26.44
CA ARG A 246 -7.70 -4.12 -27.85
C ARG A 246 -8.22 -5.46 -28.34
N LEU A 247 -9.34 -5.40 -29.07
CA LEU A 247 -10.06 -6.54 -29.61
C LEU A 247 -10.01 -6.55 -31.14
N PHE A 248 -9.93 -7.75 -31.68
CA PHE A 248 -9.80 -8.04 -33.11
C PHE A 248 -10.83 -9.09 -33.51
N ASP A 249 -11.25 -9.01 -34.77
CA ASP A 249 -12.04 -10.04 -35.43
C ASP A 249 -11.13 -11.24 -35.73
N ALA A 250 -11.41 -12.38 -35.10
CA ALA A 250 -10.59 -13.59 -35.22
C ALA A 250 -10.61 -14.20 -36.63
N GLU A 251 -11.59 -13.84 -37.47
CA GLU A 251 -11.60 -14.26 -38.87
C GLU A 251 -10.58 -13.48 -39.72
N LYS A 252 -10.10 -12.33 -39.21
CA LYS A 252 -9.22 -11.41 -39.94
C LYS A 252 -7.80 -11.33 -39.39
N VAL A 253 -7.63 -11.60 -38.10
CA VAL A 253 -6.34 -11.44 -37.40
C VAL A 253 -6.09 -12.67 -36.56
N SER A 254 -4.96 -13.34 -36.80
CA SER A 254 -4.52 -14.51 -36.03
C SER A 254 -4.05 -14.13 -34.62
N ARG A 255 -3.93 -15.10 -33.72
CA ARG A 255 -3.42 -14.85 -32.36
C ARG A 255 -1.96 -14.38 -32.37
N GLU A 256 -1.17 -14.86 -33.32
CA GLU A 256 0.22 -14.45 -33.54
C GLU A 256 0.28 -12.98 -34.00
N GLU A 257 -0.59 -12.58 -34.93
CA GLU A 257 -0.70 -11.18 -35.37
C GLU A 257 -1.20 -10.26 -34.23
N VAL A 258 -2.09 -10.74 -33.36
CA VAL A 258 -2.49 -10.01 -32.14
C VAL A 258 -1.31 -9.80 -31.20
N LEU A 259 -0.44 -10.80 -31.03
CA LEU A 259 0.76 -10.67 -30.21
C LEU A 259 1.77 -9.68 -30.83
N GLU A 260 1.93 -9.69 -32.15
CA GLU A 260 2.79 -8.73 -32.86
C GLU A 260 2.25 -7.29 -32.73
N ASP A 261 0.93 -7.09 -32.84
CA ASP A 261 0.29 -5.79 -32.63
C ASP A 261 0.48 -5.30 -31.19
N LEU A 262 0.32 -6.19 -30.20
CA LEU A 262 0.61 -5.91 -28.79
C LEU A 262 2.04 -5.40 -28.61
N LYS A 263 3.02 -6.16 -29.10
CA LYS A 263 4.44 -5.81 -28.94
C LYS A 263 4.75 -4.47 -29.59
N LYS A 264 4.31 -4.27 -30.83
CA LYS A 264 4.51 -3.02 -31.56
C LYS A 264 3.89 -1.82 -30.85
N THR A 265 2.68 -1.98 -30.32
CA THR A 265 1.96 -0.92 -29.59
C THR A 265 2.71 -0.53 -28.32
N LEU A 266 3.18 -1.52 -27.55
CA LEU A 266 3.83 -1.29 -26.27
C LEU A 266 5.28 -0.80 -26.40
N GLU A 267 6.02 -1.28 -27.40
CA GLU A 267 7.32 -0.70 -27.78
C GLU A 267 7.16 0.77 -28.18
N GLY A 268 6.11 1.09 -28.95
CA GLY A 268 5.77 2.47 -29.31
C GLY A 268 5.43 3.34 -28.10
N LEU A 269 4.62 2.82 -27.17
CA LEU A 269 4.29 3.51 -25.92
C LEU A 269 5.55 3.76 -25.07
N ALA A 270 6.39 2.74 -24.88
CA ALA A 270 7.63 2.86 -24.11
C ALA A 270 8.60 3.85 -24.77
N ALA A 271 8.74 3.79 -26.10
CA ALA A 271 9.54 4.75 -26.85
C ALA A 271 9.02 6.18 -26.70
N HIS A 272 7.70 6.37 -26.72
CA HIS A 272 7.05 7.67 -26.50
C HIS A 272 7.31 8.21 -25.09
N LEU A 273 7.06 7.39 -24.06
CA LEU A 273 7.19 7.79 -22.66
C LEU A 273 8.64 8.10 -22.27
N PHE A 274 9.57 7.21 -22.64
CA PHE A 274 10.98 7.33 -22.24
C PHE A 274 11.85 8.05 -23.27
N GLN A 275 11.27 8.44 -24.42
CA GLN A 275 11.95 9.10 -25.53
C GLN A 275 13.14 8.28 -26.05
N LEU A 276 12.92 6.97 -26.13
CA LEU A 276 13.90 5.99 -26.55
C LEU A 276 13.68 5.62 -28.02
N LYS A 277 14.73 5.11 -28.67
CA LYS A 277 14.57 4.38 -29.93
C LYS A 277 14.04 2.98 -29.62
N THR A 278 13.18 2.45 -30.48
CA THR A 278 12.78 1.03 -30.42
C THR A 278 13.93 0.14 -30.90
N GLY A 279 14.22 -0.95 -30.20
CA GLY A 279 15.25 -1.92 -30.58
C GLY A 279 15.69 -2.80 -29.42
N GLU A 280 16.41 -3.89 -29.72
CA GLU A 280 16.85 -4.88 -28.72
C GLU A 280 17.85 -4.30 -27.69
N ASP A 281 18.60 -3.26 -28.07
CA ASP A 281 19.53 -2.58 -27.16
C ASP A 281 18.81 -1.72 -26.10
N THR A 282 17.52 -1.42 -26.30
CA THR A 282 16.73 -0.53 -25.43
C THR A 282 15.52 -1.21 -24.81
N MET A 283 15.05 -2.32 -25.38
CA MET A 283 13.82 -3.00 -24.98
C MET A 283 13.99 -4.52 -25.08
N ARG A 284 13.44 -5.25 -24.11
CA ARG A 284 13.41 -6.72 -24.16
C ARG A 284 12.09 -7.27 -23.61
N TRP A 285 11.67 -8.39 -24.18
CA TRP A 285 10.48 -9.13 -23.78
C TRP A 285 10.90 -10.31 -22.92
N LEU A 286 10.26 -10.45 -21.76
CA LEU A 286 10.42 -11.61 -20.87
C LEU A 286 9.14 -12.42 -20.85
N ASP A 287 9.25 -13.74 -20.94
CA ASP A 287 8.11 -14.63 -20.74
C ASP A 287 7.73 -14.64 -19.25
N GLU A 288 6.46 -14.42 -18.96
CA GLU A 288 5.90 -14.45 -17.60
C GLU A 288 4.55 -15.18 -17.63
N TYR A 289 3.91 -15.35 -16.48
CA TYR A 289 2.62 -15.99 -16.35
C TYR A 289 1.61 -15.11 -15.61
N PHE A 290 0.54 -14.73 -16.31
CA PHE A 290 -0.69 -14.22 -15.71
C PHE A 290 -1.85 -15.17 -16.02
N PRO A 291 -2.79 -15.46 -15.10
CA PRO A 291 -3.85 -16.44 -15.34
C PRO A 291 -4.79 -16.01 -16.46
N PHE A 292 -4.90 -14.70 -16.69
CA PHE A 292 -5.84 -14.10 -17.62
C PHE A 292 -5.26 -13.80 -19.01
N THR A 293 -3.98 -14.11 -19.28
CA THR A 293 -3.34 -13.95 -20.60
C THR A 293 -2.48 -15.15 -21.00
N GLU A 294 -2.42 -15.47 -22.29
CA GLU A 294 -1.61 -16.55 -22.85
C GLU A 294 -1.31 -16.32 -24.35
N PRO A 295 -0.05 -16.13 -24.77
CA PRO A 295 1.13 -15.98 -23.93
C PRO A 295 1.07 -14.70 -23.10
N SER A 296 1.80 -14.72 -21.99
CA SER A 296 1.98 -13.60 -21.06
C SER A 296 3.43 -13.12 -21.16
N LEU A 297 3.63 -11.81 -21.17
CA LEU A 297 4.92 -11.16 -21.37
C LEU A 297 5.08 -9.96 -20.45
N GLU A 298 6.32 -9.66 -20.10
CA GLU A 298 6.72 -8.38 -19.52
C GLU A 298 7.62 -7.61 -20.49
N LEU A 299 7.46 -6.29 -20.51
CA LEU A 299 8.34 -5.39 -21.24
C LEU A 299 9.31 -4.75 -20.26
N GLU A 300 10.60 -5.00 -20.44
CA GLU A 300 11.66 -4.24 -19.78
C GLU A 300 12.32 -3.27 -20.75
N ILE A 301 12.75 -2.12 -20.23
CA ILE A 301 13.55 -1.14 -20.97
C ILE A 301 14.90 -0.92 -20.31
N PHE A 302 15.92 -0.63 -21.10
CA PHE A 302 17.21 -0.18 -20.60
C PHE A 302 17.18 1.33 -20.42
N TYR A 303 17.19 1.79 -19.17
CA TYR A 303 17.05 3.19 -18.82
C TYR A 303 17.93 3.54 -17.62
N GLN A 304 18.71 4.62 -17.70
CA GLN A 304 19.64 5.05 -16.64
C GLN A 304 20.60 3.94 -16.17
N ASP A 305 21.21 3.23 -17.12
CA ASP A 305 22.19 2.17 -16.91
C ASP A 305 21.65 0.92 -16.19
N ASP A 306 20.33 0.73 -16.16
CA ASP A 306 19.69 -0.46 -15.60
C ASP A 306 18.51 -0.95 -16.47
N TRP A 307 18.20 -2.25 -16.36
CA TRP A 307 16.99 -2.82 -16.94
C TRP A 307 15.83 -2.65 -15.97
N MET A 308 14.74 -2.11 -16.48
CA MET A 308 13.56 -1.81 -15.66
C MET A 308 12.29 -2.33 -16.32
N GLU A 309 11.54 -3.12 -15.58
CA GLU A 309 10.18 -3.56 -15.92
C GLU A 309 9.22 -2.37 -16.00
N VAL A 310 8.52 -2.25 -17.12
CA VAL A 310 7.57 -1.18 -17.42
C VAL A 310 6.13 -1.64 -17.20
N LEU A 311 5.80 -2.85 -17.65
CA LEU A 311 4.44 -3.38 -17.67
C LEU A 311 4.41 -4.90 -17.87
N GLY A 312 3.30 -5.50 -17.45
CA GLY A 312 2.89 -6.86 -17.82
C GLY A 312 1.77 -6.85 -18.85
N CYS A 313 1.75 -7.81 -19.76
CA CYS A 313 0.81 -7.88 -20.87
C CYS A 313 0.63 -9.29 -21.42
N GLY A 314 -0.30 -9.46 -22.36
CA GLY A 314 -0.40 -10.67 -23.14
C GLY A 314 -1.65 -10.76 -23.99
N VAL A 315 -1.78 -11.85 -24.73
CA VAL A 315 -3.00 -12.16 -25.48
C VAL A 315 -4.06 -12.65 -24.49
N ILE A 316 -5.26 -12.06 -24.50
CA ILE A 316 -6.32 -12.40 -23.55
C ILE A 316 -6.66 -13.89 -23.64
N HIS A 317 -6.68 -14.55 -22.47
CA HIS A 317 -6.97 -15.97 -22.39
C HIS A 317 -8.44 -16.25 -22.81
N HIS A 318 -8.66 -17.34 -23.53
CA HIS A 318 -9.99 -17.70 -24.06
C HIS A 318 -11.08 -17.78 -22.99
N ASP A 319 -10.78 -18.30 -21.81
CA ASP A 319 -11.75 -18.34 -20.70
C ASP A 319 -12.16 -16.94 -20.23
N VAL A 320 -11.28 -15.93 -20.29
CA VAL A 320 -11.64 -14.56 -19.91
C VAL A 320 -12.60 -13.96 -20.94
N LEU A 321 -12.37 -14.20 -22.23
CA LEU A 321 -13.30 -13.84 -23.29
C LEU A 321 -14.68 -14.51 -23.07
N ARG A 322 -14.70 -15.81 -22.74
CA ARG A 322 -15.95 -16.53 -22.41
C ARG A 322 -16.64 -15.96 -21.18
N ASN A 323 -15.89 -15.63 -20.13
CA ASN A 323 -16.41 -15.01 -18.91
C ASN A 323 -17.03 -13.62 -19.17
N ALA A 324 -16.57 -12.93 -20.21
CA ALA A 324 -17.14 -11.68 -20.70
C ALA A 324 -18.32 -11.88 -21.70
N GLY A 325 -18.69 -13.12 -22.02
CA GLY A 325 -19.76 -13.44 -22.98
C GLY A 325 -19.34 -13.42 -24.44
N LEU A 326 -18.03 -13.43 -24.72
CA LEU A 326 -17.47 -13.44 -26.08
C LEU A 326 -17.10 -14.87 -26.52
N ASP A 327 -17.18 -15.10 -27.83
CA ASP A 327 -16.75 -16.36 -28.46
C ASP A 327 -15.28 -16.24 -28.90
N PRO A 328 -14.34 -16.99 -28.31
CA PRO A 328 -12.92 -16.94 -28.69
C PRO A 328 -12.66 -17.38 -30.13
N ALA A 329 -13.60 -18.05 -30.79
CA ALA A 329 -13.49 -18.37 -32.22
C ALA A 329 -13.78 -17.16 -33.13
N LYS A 330 -14.36 -16.08 -32.58
CA LYS A 330 -14.76 -14.88 -33.32
C LYS A 330 -14.02 -13.63 -32.88
N VAL A 331 -13.51 -13.62 -31.66
CA VAL A 331 -12.83 -12.46 -31.08
C VAL A 331 -11.49 -12.89 -30.51
N HIS A 332 -10.45 -12.14 -30.84
CA HIS A 332 -9.16 -12.17 -30.17
C HIS A 332 -8.88 -10.81 -29.56
N GLY A 333 -7.89 -10.75 -28.67
CA GLY A 333 -7.50 -9.49 -28.08
C GLY A 333 -6.25 -9.60 -27.26
N TRP A 334 -5.64 -8.46 -26.98
CA TRP A 334 -4.55 -8.34 -26.04
C TRP A 334 -4.93 -7.39 -24.92
N ALA A 335 -4.24 -7.54 -23.78
CA ALA A 335 -4.34 -6.64 -22.63
C ALA A 335 -2.94 -6.31 -22.08
N PHE A 336 -2.79 -5.14 -21.47
CA PHE A 336 -1.62 -4.78 -20.67
C PHE A 336 -2.05 -4.06 -19.39
N GLY A 337 -1.20 -4.08 -18.37
CA GLY A 337 -1.34 -3.28 -17.17
C GLY A 337 -0.05 -2.53 -16.85
N LEU A 338 -0.17 -1.24 -16.55
CA LEU A 338 0.95 -0.36 -16.20
C LEU A 338 0.73 0.31 -14.85
N GLY A 339 1.78 0.34 -14.03
CA GLY A 339 1.79 1.02 -12.73
C GLY A 339 2.21 2.48 -12.91
N LEU A 340 1.28 3.42 -12.68
CA LEU A 340 1.49 4.83 -12.99
C LEU A 340 2.53 5.48 -12.06
N GLU A 341 2.56 5.14 -10.77
CA GLU A 341 3.54 5.65 -9.81
C GLU A 341 4.95 5.24 -10.19
N ARG A 342 5.18 3.97 -10.55
CA ARG A 342 6.52 3.48 -10.93
C ARG A 342 7.07 4.28 -12.11
N LEU A 343 6.25 4.45 -13.16
CA LEU A 343 6.62 5.23 -14.33
C LEU A 343 6.81 6.71 -13.97
N ALA A 344 5.91 7.31 -13.21
CA ALA A 344 6.03 8.71 -12.79
C ALA A 344 7.27 8.95 -11.91
N MET A 345 7.63 8.02 -11.03
CA MET A 345 8.84 8.10 -10.20
C MET A 345 10.09 8.19 -11.06
N VAL A 346 10.17 7.40 -12.13
CA VAL A 346 11.31 7.38 -13.05
C VAL A 346 11.29 8.59 -13.98
N LEU A 347 10.14 8.86 -14.60
CA LEU A 347 9.95 9.92 -15.58
C LEU A 347 10.04 11.32 -14.98
N PHE A 348 9.67 11.50 -13.71
CA PHE A 348 9.75 12.79 -13.02
C PHE A 348 10.85 12.82 -11.95
N GLY A 349 11.57 11.72 -11.69
CA GLY A 349 12.62 11.66 -10.67
C GLY A 349 12.09 11.80 -9.24
N ILE A 350 10.91 11.26 -8.96
CA ILE A 350 10.26 11.30 -7.64
C ILE A 350 10.80 10.12 -6.81
N PRO A 351 11.50 10.37 -5.68
CA PRO A 351 12.26 9.33 -4.98
C PRO A 351 11.43 8.47 -4.02
N ASP A 352 10.17 8.84 -3.75
CA ASP A 352 9.34 8.21 -2.73
C ASP A 352 7.86 8.35 -3.10
N ILE A 353 7.16 7.22 -3.15
CA ILE A 353 5.74 7.11 -3.53
C ILE A 353 4.81 7.94 -2.63
N ARG A 354 5.18 8.18 -1.36
CA ARG A 354 4.38 9.00 -0.43
C ARG A 354 4.19 10.42 -0.93
N LEU A 355 5.09 10.92 -1.78
CA LEU A 355 5.02 12.28 -2.32
C LEU A 355 3.78 12.50 -3.20
N PHE A 356 3.29 11.49 -3.92
CA PHE A 356 2.04 11.61 -4.71
C PHE A 356 0.81 11.87 -3.83
N TRP A 357 0.88 11.52 -2.55
CA TRP A 357 -0.20 11.70 -1.58
C TRP A 357 0.02 12.92 -0.68
N SER A 358 1.08 13.68 -0.90
CA SER A 358 1.44 14.84 -0.10
C SER A 358 0.60 16.07 -0.44
N GLU A 359 0.10 16.76 0.58
CA GLU A 359 -0.56 18.06 0.45
C GLU A 359 0.45 19.23 0.53
N ASP A 360 1.75 18.95 0.52
CA ASP A 360 2.81 19.95 0.60
C ASP A 360 2.94 20.76 -0.70
N PRO A 361 2.75 22.09 -0.68
CA PRO A 361 2.89 22.94 -1.85
C PRO A 361 4.25 22.82 -2.53
N ARG A 362 5.32 22.53 -1.77
CA ARG A 362 6.68 22.35 -2.30
C ARG A 362 6.77 21.16 -3.25
N PHE A 363 5.85 20.20 -3.20
CA PHE A 363 5.72 19.13 -4.19
C PHE A 363 4.77 19.54 -5.31
N SER A 364 3.53 19.93 -4.97
CA SER A 364 2.49 20.17 -5.98
C SER A 364 2.75 21.35 -6.91
N GLU A 365 3.51 22.37 -6.47
CA GLU A 365 3.84 23.55 -7.27
C GLU A 365 4.99 23.30 -8.27
N GLN A 366 5.65 22.13 -8.23
CA GLN A 366 6.73 21.81 -9.17
C GLN A 366 6.24 21.29 -10.52
N PHE A 367 4.96 20.95 -10.63
CA PHE A 367 4.39 20.30 -11.82
C PHE A 367 3.28 21.13 -12.44
N ALA A 368 3.20 21.03 -13.77
CA ALA A 368 2.20 21.68 -14.62
C ALA A 368 1.79 20.71 -15.75
N PRO A 369 0.67 20.95 -16.46
CA PRO A 369 0.21 20.05 -17.52
C PRO A 369 1.28 19.75 -18.59
N GLU A 370 2.14 20.73 -18.89
CA GLU A 370 3.24 20.67 -19.83
C GLU A 370 4.50 19.94 -19.30
N SER A 371 4.53 19.53 -18.03
CA SER A 371 5.73 19.00 -17.38
C SER A 371 6.33 17.76 -18.05
N PHE A 372 5.51 16.91 -18.68
CA PHE A 372 6.02 15.78 -19.44
C PHE A 372 6.79 16.25 -20.69
N ALA A 373 6.19 17.16 -21.47
CA ALA A 373 6.80 17.72 -22.67
C ALA A 373 8.09 18.51 -22.35
N GLU A 374 8.09 19.24 -21.23
CA GLU A 374 9.25 20.00 -20.75
C GLU A 374 10.29 19.13 -20.03
N LYS A 375 10.03 17.83 -19.85
CA LYS A 375 10.88 16.89 -19.10
C LYS A 375 11.18 17.36 -17.68
N THR A 376 10.19 17.98 -17.03
CA THR A 376 10.33 18.47 -15.66
C THR A 376 10.79 17.33 -14.75
N ARG A 377 11.79 17.62 -13.91
CA ARG A 377 12.27 16.71 -12.87
C ARG A 377 11.95 17.32 -11.52
N PHE A 378 11.42 16.50 -10.62
CA PHE A 378 11.25 16.83 -9.22
C PHE A 378 12.59 17.25 -8.62
N LYS A 379 12.57 18.34 -7.87
CA LYS A 379 13.69 18.85 -7.09
C LYS A 379 13.43 18.48 -5.63
N PRO A 380 14.19 17.53 -5.06
CA PRO A 380 14.03 17.15 -3.66
C PRO A 380 14.27 18.34 -2.74
N PHE A 381 13.41 18.51 -1.75
CA PHE A 381 13.67 19.39 -0.61
C PHE A 381 14.42 18.64 0.50
N SER A 382 15.01 19.39 1.43
CA SER A 382 15.83 18.85 2.52
C SER A 382 15.09 17.77 3.31
N LYS A 383 15.73 16.61 3.48
CA LYS A 383 15.20 15.52 4.30
C LYS A 383 15.36 15.84 5.79
N TYR A 384 14.34 15.53 6.57
CA TYR A 384 14.41 15.59 8.03
C TYR A 384 15.09 14.33 8.61
N PRO A 385 15.81 14.42 9.74
CA PRO A 385 16.41 13.25 10.38
C PRO A 385 15.37 12.18 10.73
N PRO A 386 15.68 10.88 10.54
CA PRO A 386 14.78 9.80 10.93
C PRO A 386 14.85 9.52 12.44
N VAL A 387 13.81 8.90 12.98
CA VAL A 387 13.83 8.20 14.26
C VAL A 387 13.71 6.70 13.97
N LEU A 388 14.62 5.90 14.51
CA LEU A 388 14.64 4.45 14.30
C LEU A 388 14.11 3.73 15.53
N LYS A 389 13.26 2.71 15.31
CA LYS A 389 12.76 1.84 16.38
C LYS A 389 12.75 0.40 15.90
N ASP A 390 13.23 -0.50 16.76
CA ASP A 390 13.28 -1.92 16.46
C ASP A 390 12.12 -2.65 17.16
N ILE A 391 11.63 -3.72 16.53
CA ILE A 391 10.62 -4.64 17.06
C ILE A 391 11.23 -6.03 16.95
N SER A 392 11.54 -6.67 18.08
CA SER A 392 11.91 -8.09 18.12
C SER A 392 10.81 -8.88 18.80
N MET A 393 10.41 -9.99 18.19
CA MET A 393 9.29 -10.79 18.68
C MET A 393 9.37 -12.23 18.22
N TRP A 394 8.87 -13.15 19.05
CA TRP A 394 8.49 -14.49 18.64
C TRP A 394 7.13 -14.45 17.96
N ILE A 395 7.01 -15.13 16.83
CA ILE A 395 5.81 -15.09 15.98
C ILE A 395 5.07 -16.44 15.98
N PRO A 396 3.73 -16.45 15.94
CA PRO A 396 2.95 -17.65 15.66
C PRO A 396 3.09 -18.09 14.19
N GLU A 397 2.67 -19.32 13.88
CA GLU A 397 2.69 -19.84 12.51
C GLU A 397 1.77 -19.06 11.55
N SER A 398 0.69 -18.47 12.08
CA SER A 398 -0.27 -17.67 11.32
C SER A 398 0.18 -16.25 11.04
N PHE A 399 1.37 -15.84 11.50
CA PHE A 399 1.85 -14.47 11.34
C PHE A 399 2.20 -14.16 9.88
N ALA A 400 1.59 -13.10 9.34
CA ALA A 400 1.97 -12.52 8.06
C ALA A 400 2.61 -11.14 8.26
N ASP A 401 3.69 -10.87 7.54
CA ASP A 401 4.44 -9.60 7.66
C ASP A 401 3.55 -8.40 7.30
N ASN A 402 2.64 -8.55 6.32
CA ASN A 402 1.67 -7.54 5.92
C ASN A 402 0.66 -7.17 7.04
N ASP A 403 0.44 -8.03 8.03
CA ASP A 403 -0.36 -7.70 9.21
C ASP A 403 0.37 -6.75 10.16
N LEU A 404 1.67 -6.95 10.33
CA LEU A 404 2.53 -5.98 11.03
C LEU A 404 2.61 -4.66 10.25
N PHE A 405 2.84 -4.72 8.94
CA PHE A 405 2.97 -3.51 8.13
C PHE A 405 1.69 -2.68 8.14
N GLU A 406 0.53 -3.33 8.03
CA GLU A 406 -0.74 -2.61 8.13
C GLU A 406 -0.92 -1.94 9.50
N MET A 407 -0.59 -2.63 10.58
CA MET A 407 -0.68 -2.08 11.92
C MET A 407 0.24 -0.87 12.12
N ILE A 408 1.47 -0.95 11.62
CA ILE A 408 2.43 0.17 11.64
C ILE A 408 1.91 1.34 10.80
N ARG A 409 1.34 1.06 9.62
CA ARG A 409 0.82 2.07 8.70
C ARG A 409 -0.43 2.75 9.25
N ASP A 410 -1.33 2.01 9.89
CA ASP A 410 -2.54 2.53 10.53
C ASP A 410 -2.21 3.50 11.68
N GLU A 411 -1.17 3.21 12.46
CA GLU A 411 -0.73 4.08 13.57
C GLU A 411 0.16 5.26 13.09
N GLY A 412 1.04 5.00 12.13
CA GLY A 412 2.07 5.92 11.70
C GLY A 412 1.72 6.79 10.50
N GLY A 413 0.81 6.33 9.64
CA GLY A 413 0.49 6.96 8.36
C GLY A 413 1.74 7.24 7.52
N ASP A 414 1.76 8.42 6.89
CA ASP A 414 2.86 8.87 6.02
C ASP A 414 4.17 9.20 6.76
N GLN A 415 4.17 9.09 8.10
CA GLN A 415 5.36 9.30 8.94
C GLN A 415 6.25 8.06 9.01
N VAL A 416 5.79 6.90 8.52
CA VAL A 416 6.60 5.69 8.39
C VAL A 416 7.22 5.68 7.00
N GLU A 417 8.54 5.77 6.95
CA GLU A 417 9.29 5.75 5.69
C GLU A 417 9.54 4.34 5.19
N LYS A 418 9.94 3.44 6.10
CA LYS A 418 10.20 2.05 5.75
C LYS A 418 10.20 1.12 6.95
N VAL A 419 9.98 -0.16 6.69
CA VAL A 419 10.13 -1.26 7.65
C VAL A 419 11.04 -2.33 7.07
N ASP A 420 12.25 -2.46 7.61
CA ASP A 420 13.24 -3.44 7.14
C ASP A 420 13.20 -4.70 8.03
N LEU A 421 13.20 -5.90 7.43
CA LEU A 421 13.47 -7.15 8.14
C LEU A 421 14.97 -7.24 8.43
N MET A 422 15.34 -7.17 9.71
CA MET A 422 16.72 -7.17 10.17
C MET A 422 17.24 -8.57 10.50
N ASP A 423 16.36 -9.45 10.99
CA ASP A 423 16.69 -10.82 11.39
C ASP A 423 15.45 -11.73 11.31
N ASP A 424 15.64 -12.97 10.86
CA ASP A 424 14.63 -14.04 10.88
C ASP A 424 15.32 -15.34 11.31
N PHE A 425 15.04 -15.77 12.54
CA PHE A 425 15.71 -16.92 13.13
C PHE A 425 14.71 -17.91 13.73
N THR A 426 15.07 -19.19 13.68
CA THR A 426 14.33 -20.28 14.35
C THR A 426 15.16 -20.81 15.51
N HIS A 427 14.60 -20.82 16.71
CA HIS A 427 15.30 -21.28 17.90
C HIS A 427 15.48 -22.81 17.88
N PRO A 428 16.72 -23.32 17.94
CA PRO A 428 17.02 -24.72 17.62
C PRO A 428 16.42 -25.73 18.62
N LYS A 429 16.13 -25.31 19.86
CA LYS A 429 15.58 -26.22 20.89
C LYS A 429 14.06 -26.18 21.00
N THR A 430 13.46 -25.04 20.71
CA THR A 430 12.01 -24.84 20.91
C THR A 430 11.25 -24.82 19.59
N GLY A 431 11.94 -24.72 18.46
CA GLY A 431 11.31 -24.55 17.14
C GLY A 431 10.63 -23.19 16.94
N LYS A 432 10.59 -22.33 17.97
CA LYS A 432 9.95 -21.01 17.87
C LYS A 432 10.66 -20.15 16.84
N ARG A 433 9.90 -19.48 15.98
CA ARG A 433 10.40 -18.48 15.05
C ARG A 433 10.39 -17.10 15.69
N SER A 434 11.41 -16.31 15.41
CA SER A 434 11.53 -14.92 15.83
C SER A 434 11.93 -14.06 14.65
N LYS A 435 11.32 -12.88 14.56
CA LYS A 435 11.70 -11.84 13.59
C LYS A 435 12.09 -10.57 14.32
N MET A 436 13.01 -9.82 13.72
CA MET A 436 13.35 -8.46 14.12
C MET A 436 13.12 -7.52 12.95
N PHE A 437 12.31 -6.50 13.15
CA PHE A 437 12.06 -5.44 12.17
C PHE A 437 12.61 -4.12 12.67
N ARG A 438 13.09 -3.29 11.75
CA ARG A 438 13.46 -1.89 12.00
C ARG A 438 12.48 -0.97 11.30
N VAL A 439 11.77 -0.17 12.10
CA VAL A 439 10.85 0.86 11.63
C VAL A 439 11.61 2.19 11.55
N THR A 440 11.64 2.76 10.36
CA THR A 440 12.20 4.09 10.09
C THR A 440 11.07 5.11 10.05
N TRP A 441 11.00 5.96 11.07
CA TRP A 441 10.02 7.04 11.16
C TRP A 441 10.64 8.32 10.60
N ARG A 442 10.06 8.87 9.54
CA ARG A 442 10.45 10.15 8.95
C ARG A 442 9.26 10.79 8.24
N ASP A 443 8.93 12.00 8.69
CA ASP A 443 7.93 12.87 8.09
C ASP A 443 8.57 13.74 7.00
N MET A 444 7.86 13.96 5.90
CA MET A 444 8.34 14.75 4.75
C MET A 444 8.34 16.25 5.02
N SER A 445 7.55 16.72 5.99
CA SER A 445 7.27 18.14 6.23
C SER A 445 7.97 18.71 7.47
N ARG A 446 8.37 17.85 8.42
CA ARG A 446 8.98 18.28 9.69
C ARG A 446 9.87 17.22 10.33
N THR A 447 10.68 17.65 11.29
CA THR A 447 11.41 16.73 12.18
C THR A 447 10.44 16.05 13.14
N LEU A 448 10.63 14.74 13.32
CA LEU A 448 9.93 13.96 14.34
C LEU A 448 10.69 13.95 15.67
N THR A 449 9.99 14.08 16.80
CA THR A 449 10.57 13.93 18.13
C THR A 449 10.61 12.46 18.55
N ASN A 450 11.53 12.11 19.46
CA ASN A 450 11.54 10.75 20.02
C ASN A 450 10.28 10.47 20.85
N GLU A 451 9.73 11.48 21.54
CA GLU A 451 8.55 11.32 22.38
C GLU A 451 7.31 10.96 21.56
N GLU A 452 7.07 11.64 20.45
CA GLU A 452 5.91 11.34 19.60
C GLU A 452 6.03 9.97 18.92
N VAL A 453 7.23 9.61 18.46
CA VAL A 453 7.48 8.32 17.83
C VAL A 453 7.38 7.18 18.84
N ASN A 454 7.86 7.37 20.08
CA ASN A 454 7.73 6.37 21.14
C ASN A 454 6.26 6.05 21.44
N ALA A 455 5.39 7.07 21.54
CA ALA A 455 3.97 6.85 21.83
C ALA A 455 3.27 6.00 20.75
N LYS A 456 3.57 6.26 19.47
CA LYS A 456 3.07 5.46 18.35
C LYS A 456 3.64 4.05 18.37
N HIS A 457 4.95 3.93 18.57
CA HIS A 457 5.64 2.63 18.60
C HIS A 457 5.14 1.75 19.73
N GLU A 458 4.91 2.32 20.92
CA GLU A 458 4.30 1.61 22.06
C GLU A 458 2.89 1.10 21.72
N THR A 459 2.08 1.92 21.05
CA THR A 459 0.74 1.51 20.59
C THR A 459 0.82 0.33 19.61
N VAL A 460 1.76 0.35 18.66
CA VAL A 460 2.02 -0.79 17.76
C VAL A 460 2.40 -2.04 18.57
N LEU A 461 3.34 -1.94 19.52
CA LEU A 461 3.78 -3.07 20.33
C LEU A 461 2.63 -3.69 21.16
N GLU A 462 1.78 -2.86 21.75
CA GLU A 462 0.60 -3.32 22.50
C GLU A 462 -0.39 -4.06 21.60
N ARG A 463 -0.66 -3.52 20.40
CA ARG A 463 -1.54 -4.14 19.41
C ARG A 463 -0.97 -5.44 18.88
N LEU A 464 0.34 -5.54 18.64
CA LEU A 464 0.98 -6.77 18.19
C LEU A 464 0.74 -7.94 19.16
N VAL A 465 0.93 -7.71 20.45
CA VAL A 465 0.71 -8.74 21.47
C VAL A 465 -0.77 -9.13 21.56
N LYS A 466 -1.67 -8.15 21.43
CA LYS A 466 -3.11 -8.34 21.61
C LYS A 466 -3.81 -8.95 20.39
N GLU A 467 -3.45 -8.51 19.19
CA GLU A 467 -4.15 -8.80 17.92
C GLU A 467 -3.44 -9.90 17.12
N LEU A 468 -2.10 -9.95 17.16
CA LEU A 468 -1.31 -10.94 16.41
C LEU A 468 -0.68 -12.02 17.32
N GLU A 469 -1.01 -12.01 18.60
CA GLU A 469 -0.59 -13.01 19.60
C GLU A 469 0.93 -13.25 19.64
N VAL A 470 1.73 -12.21 19.33
CA VAL A 470 3.20 -12.29 19.36
C VAL A 470 3.73 -12.17 20.79
N GLU A 471 4.94 -12.68 21.02
CA GLU A 471 5.67 -12.52 22.28
C GLU A 471 6.88 -11.61 22.05
N LEU A 472 6.82 -10.37 22.55
CA LEU A 472 7.92 -9.39 22.42
C LEU A 472 9.20 -9.88 23.10
N ARG A 473 10.36 -9.57 22.50
CA ARG A 473 11.68 -10.07 22.90
C ARG A 473 12.68 -8.96 23.16
#